data_AF-A0A4Y1Z8T9-F1
#
_entry.id   AF-A0A4Y1Z8T9-F1
#
_cell.length_a   1.000
_cell.length_b   1.000
_cell.length_c   1.000
_cell.angle_alpha   90.00
_cell.angle_beta   90.00
_cell.angle_gamma   90.00
#
_symmetry.space_group_name_H-M   'P 1'
#
loop_
_entity.id
_entity.type
_entity.pdbx_description
1 polymer ?
#
loop_
_entity_poly.entity_id
_entity_poly.type
_entity_poly.pdbx_seq_one_letter_code
_entity_poly.pdbx_strand_id
1 'polypeptide(L)'
;MADICRLYGVSRDTARRDIVKLTEQGAAIRTHGGIALPDIKNQILAYRERLQAYSEEKIQIGAKALSLIKDNGCYFFNASTTISCMVRQMKVSANIFTQSLDVAELLSGDAQSSVHLFGGTFHQRNRFSFPSTASNKSNGYTLMPLSWCCRTNR
;
A
#
# COMPACT_ATOMS: atom_id res chain seq x y z
N MET A 1 3.54 32.28 12.16
CA MET A 1 2.19 32.88 12.31
C MET A 1 1.83 33.81 11.16
N ALA A 2 2.72 34.72 10.74
CA ALA A 2 2.48 35.58 9.59
C ALA A 2 2.16 34.79 8.31
N ASP A 3 2.88 33.69 8.06
CA ASP A 3 2.63 32.85 6.90
C ASP A 3 1.24 32.18 6.91
N ILE A 4 0.78 31.71 8.07
CA ILE A 4 -0.55 31.10 8.24
C ILE A 4 -1.65 32.14 7.96
N CYS A 5 -1.50 33.35 8.52
CA CYS A 5 -2.45 34.43 8.28
C CYS A 5 -2.49 34.83 6.79
N ARG A 6 -1.34 34.83 6.12
CA ARG A 6 -1.23 35.13 4.69
C ARG A 6 -1.83 34.03 3.80
N LEU A 7 -1.54 32.77 4.09
CA LEU A 7 -2.01 31.61 3.31
C LEU A 7 -3.53 31.43 3.39
N TYR A 8 -4.11 31.66 4.56
CA TYR A 8 -5.53 31.37 4.81
C TYR A 8 -6.40 32.62 4.95
N GLY A 9 -5.82 33.82 4.83
CA GLY A 9 -6.56 35.09 4.91
C GLY A 9 -7.23 35.34 6.27
N VAL A 10 -6.68 34.76 7.35
CA VAL A 10 -7.26 34.82 8.70
C VAL A 10 -6.53 35.82 9.60
N SER A 11 -7.24 36.33 10.62
CA SER A 11 -6.61 37.16 11.65
C SER A 11 -5.65 36.34 12.53
N ARG A 12 -4.68 37.00 13.17
CA ARG A 12 -3.78 36.33 14.12
C ARG A 12 -4.54 35.66 15.28
N ASP A 13 -5.63 36.29 15.73
CA ASP A 13 -6.42 35.76 16.83
C ASP A 13 -7.19 34.50 16.40
N THR A 14 -7.78 34.50 15.20
CA THR A 14 -8.41 33.32 14.58
C THR A 14 -7.40 32.18 14.44
N ALA A 15 -6.24 32.45 13.81
CA ALA A 15 -5.18 31.45 13.64
C ALA A 15 -4.72 30.87 14.98
N ARG A 16 -4.61 31.70 16.03
CA ARG A 16 -4.21 31.24 17.37
C ARG A 16 -5.26 30.31 17.99
N ARG A 17 -6.55 30.67 17.92
CA ARG A 17 -7.65 29.84 18.45
C ARG A 17 -7.72 28.50 17.72
N ASP A 18 -7.57 28.49 16.40
CA ASP A 18 -7.62 27.27 15.61
C ASP A 18 -6.42 26.36 15.89
N ILE A 19 -5.23 26.93 16.03
CA ILE A 19 -4.04 26.18 16.46
C ILE A 19 -4.23 25.55 17.83
N VAL A 20 -4.80 26.27 18.79
CA VAL A 20 -5.10 25.73 20.13
C VAL A 20 -6.05 24.55 20.01
N LYS A 21 -7.16 24.70 19.27
CA LYS A 21 -8.11 23.60 19.04
C LYS A 21 -7.46 22.39 18.38
N LEU A 22 -6.65 22.59 17.34
CA LEU A 22 -5.95 21.51 16.65
C LEU A 22 -4.95 20.78 17.57
N THR A 23 -4.33 21.50 18.50
CA THR A 23 -3.41 20.91 19.48
C THR A 23 -4.16 20.14 20.56
N GLU A 24 -5.29 20.67 21.04
CA GLU A 24 -6.19 20.00 22.00
C GLU A 24 -6.81 18.72 21.41
N GLN A 25 -7.09 18.70 20.10
CA GLN A 25 -7.59 17.55 19.37
C GLN A 25 -6.49 16.53 19.00
N GLY A 26 -5.22 16.82 19.31
CA GLY A 26 -4.09 15.98 18.93
C GLY A 26 -3.81 15.94 17.41
N ALA A 27 -4.44 16.82 16.62
CA ALA A 27 -4.27 16.92 15.18
C ALA A 27 -2.99 17.69 14.78
N ALA A 28 -2.39 18.43 15.72
CA ALA A 28 -1.13 19.15 15.58
C ALA A 28 -0.35 19.15 16.91
N ILE A 29 0.97 19.34 16.83
CA ILE A 29 1.81 19.61 17.99
C ILE A 29 2.38 21.03 17.89
N ARG A 30 2.47 21.71 19.03
CA ARG A 30 3.01 23.07 19.09
C ARG A 30 4.53 23.02 19.12
N THR A 31 5.17 23.79 18.23
CA THR A 31 6.63 23.96 18.21
C THR A 31 7.00 25.40 18.54
N HIS A 32 8.29 25.68 18.77
CA HIS A 32 8.75 27.02 19.16
C HIS A 32 8.47 28.10 18.10
N GLY A 33 8.30 27.72 16.83
CA GLY A 33 8.04 28.63 15.71
C GLY A 33 6.68 28.46 15.00
N GLY A 34 5.87 27.49 15.40
CA GLY A 34 4.63 27.18 14.68
C GLY A 34 3.91 25.95 15.19
N ILE A 35 3.35 25.19 14.25
CA ILE A 35 2.72 23.90 14.47
C ILE A 35 3.40 22.89 13.56
N ALA A 36 3.54 21.66 14.03
CA ALA A 36 3.88 20.52 13.19
C ALA A 36 2.73 19.51 13.25
N LEU A 37 2.66 18.63 12.26
CA LEU A 37 1.88 17.41 12.46
C LEU A 37 2.46 16.71 13.70
N PRO A 38 1.61 16.04 14.50
CA PRO A 38 2.12 15.12 15.51
C PRO A 38 3.15 14.22 14.84
N ASP A 39 4.11 13.71 15.59
CA ASP A 39 4.94 12.61 15.10
C ASP A 39 4.00 11.41 14.90
N ILE A 40 3.27 11.42 13.78
CA ILE A 40 2.72 10.26 13.15
C ILE A 40 3.99 9.56 12.75
N LYS A 41 4.58 8.79 13.68
CA LYS A 41 5.20 7.54 13.31
C LYS A 41 4.16 6.95 12.38
N ASN A 42 4.41 7.05 11.07
CA ASN A 42 3.66 6.34 10.06
C ASN A 42 3.94 4.87 10.35
N GLN A 43 3.37 4.38 11.44
CA GLN A 43 3.28 2.98 11.73
C GLN A 43 2.39 2.52 10.61
N ILE A 44 3.05 2.01 9.57
CA ILE A 44 2.38 1.27 8.53
C ILE A 44 1.60 0.21 9.30
N LEU A 45 0.29 0.42 9.34
CA LEU A 45 -0.64 -0.48 9.98
C LEU A 45 -0.34 -1.88 9.42
N ALA A 46 -0.38 -2.87 10.31
CA ALA A 46 -0.24 -4.26 9.90
C ALA A 46 -1.25 -4.56 8.80
N TYR A 47 -0.93 -5.54 7.96
CA TYR A 47 -1.78 -5.88 6.82
C TYR A 47 -3.25 -6.07 7.22
N ARG A 48 -3.50 -6.77 8.33
CA ARG A 48 -4.85 -7.04 8.84
C ARG A 48 -5.57 -5.78 9.31
N GLU A 49 -4.87 -4.85 9.93
CA GLU A 49 -5.42 -3.54 10.32
C GLU A 49 -5.78 -2.71 9.07
N ARG A 50 -4.93 -2.77 8.04
CA ARG A 50 -5.19 -2.15 6.73
C ARG A 50 -6.30 -2.82 5.93
N LEU A 51 -6.79 -4.01 6.30
CA LEU A 51 -7.93 -4.62 5.58
C LEU A 51 -9.24 -3.90 5.92
N GLN A 52 -9.38 -3.42 7.17
CA GLN A 52 -10.62 -2.81 7.65
C GLN A 52 -10.68 -1.30 7.36
N ALA A 53 -9.55 -0.60 7.41
CA ALA A 53 -9.50 0.84 7.16
C ALA A 53 -9.86 1.16 5.69
N TYR A 54 -10.67 2.20 5.45
CA TYR A 54 -10.97 2.71 4.09
C TYR A 54 -11.46 1.62 3.11
N SER A 55 -12.35 0.74 3.57
CA SER A 55 -12.78 -0.43 2.81
C SER A 55 -13.54 -0.06 1.54
N GLU A 56 -14.45 0.91 1.61
CA GLU A 56 -15.27 1.33 0.48
C GLU A 56 -14.41 1.97 -0.62
N GLU A 57 -13.52 2.89 -0.25
CA GLU A 57 -12.60 3.53 -1.20
C GLU A 57 -11.72 2.49 -1.90
N LYS A 58 -11.27 1.46 -1.18
CA LYS A 58 -10.49 0.35 -1.76
C LYS A 58 -11.31 -0.51 -2.70
N ILE A 59 -12.59 -0.73 -2.42
CA ILE A 59 -13.50 -1.45 -3.31
C ILE A 59 -13.65 -0.66 -4.61
N GLN A 60 -13.89 0.66 -4.53
CA GLN A 60 -14.03 1.53 -5.72
C GLN A 60 -12.74 1.58 -6.55
N ILE A 61 -11.59 1.79 -5.91
CA ILE A 61 -10.28 1.74 -6.59
C ILE A 61 -10.04 0.37 -7.21
N GLY A 62 -10.35 -0.70 -6.48
CA GLY A 62 -10.21 -2.07 -6.96
C GLY A 62 -11.06 -2.35 -8.19
N ALA A 63 -12.33 -1.94 -8.20
CA ALA A 63 -13.21 -2.09 -9.36
C ALA A 63 -12.68 -1.34 -10.59
N LYS A 64 -12.15 -0.11 -10.39
CA LYS A 64 -11.55 0.65 -11.48
C LYS A 64 -10.28 -0.02 -12.01
N ALA A 65 -9.41 -0.51 -11.13
CA ALA A 65 -8.21 -1.25 -11.52
C ALA A 65 -8.56 -2.56 -12.27
N LEU A 66 -9.59 -3.28 -11.81
CA LEU A 66 -10.06 -4.51 -12.47
C LEU A 66 -10.50 -4.26 -13.92
N SER A 67 -11.09 -3.10 -14.21
CA SER A 67 -11.49 -2.74 -15.59
C SER A 67 -10.32 -2.61 -16.57
N LEU A 68 -9.07 -2.55 -16.07
CA LEU A 68 -7.85 -2.49 -16.86
C LEU A 68 -7.21 -3.88 -17.06
N ILE A 69 -7.67 -4.90 -16.33
CA ILE A 69 -7.16 -6.26 -16.43
C ILE A 69 -7.82 -6.94 -17.62
N LYS A 70 -6.99 -7.38 -18.56
CA LYS A 70 -7.38 -8.16 -19.73
C LYS A 70 -7.23 -9.66 -19.46
N ASP A 71 -8.12 -10.42 -20.08
CA ASP A 71 -8.10 -11.88 -20.11
C ASP A 71 -6.77 -12.40 -20.70
N ASN A 72 -6.27 -13.50 -20.15
CA ASN A 72 -4.98 -14.12 -20.44
C ASN A 72 -3.76 -13.20 -20.24
N GLY A 73 -3.92 -12.07 -19.54
CA GLY A 73 -2.82 -11.15 -19.25
C GLY A 73 -1.85 -11.69 -18.19
N CYS A 74 -0.68 -11.05 -18.08
CA CYS A 74 0.34 -11.37 -17.09
C CYS A 74 0.52 -10.19 -16.13
N TYR A 75 0.31 -10.40 -14.83
CA TYR A 75 0.30 -9.32 -13.84
C TYR A 75 1.08 -9.69 -12.58
N PHE A 76 1.75 -8.69 -12.00
CA PHE A 76 2.35 -8.80 -10.68
C PHE A 76 1.49 -8.10 -9.63
N PHE A 77 1.04 -8.85 -8.62
CA PHE A 77 0.23 -8.35 -7.52
C PHE A 77 1.03 -8.36 -6.22
N ASN A 78 1.22 -7.19 -5.62
CA ASN A 78 1.91 -7.05 -4.33
C ASN A 78 0.95 -7.26 -3.13
N ALA A 79 1.48 -7.33 -1.90
CA ALA A 79 0.69 -7.36 -0.67
C ALA A 79 0.01 -6.01 -0.39
N SER A 80 -1.14 -5.84 -1.03
CA SER A 80 -1.95 -4.63 -0.96
C SER A 80 -3.39 -4.99 -0.65
N THR A 81 -3.95 -4.35 0.38
CA THR A 81 -5.35 -4.57 0.76
C THR A 81 -6.33 -4.04 -0.29
N THR A 82 -5.91 -3.06 -1.09
CA THR A 82 -6.67 -2.61 -2.28
C THR A 82 -6.68 -3.68 -3.37
N ILE A 83 -5.53 -4.33 -3.62
CA ILE A 83 -5.46 -5.43 -4.59
C ILE A 83 -6.31 -6.61 -4.12
N SER A 84 -6.35 -6.91 -2.83
CA SER A 84 -7.27 -7.92 -2.29
C SER A 84 -8.74 -7.60 -2.55
N CYS A 85 -9.16 -6.33 -2.45
CA CYS A 85 -10.52 -5.91 -2.81
C CYS A 85 -10.81 -6.11 -4.30
N MET A 86 -9.83 -5.83 -5.17
CA MET A 86 -9.92 -6.05 -6.61
C MET A 86 -10.04 -7.55 -6.95
N VAL A 87 -9.14 -8.36 -6.40
CA VAL A 87 -9.02 -9.79 -6.67
C VAL A 87 -10.27 -10.56 -6.24
N ARG A 88 -10.94 -10.15 -5.16
CA ARG A 88 -12.23 -10.75 -4.73
C ARG A 88 -13.35 -10.62 -5.77
N GLN A 89 -13.25 -9.66 -6.68
CA GLN A 89 -14.25 -9.39 -7.73
C GLN A 89 -13.79 -9.86 -9.10
N MET A 90 -12.56 -10.40 -9.20
CA MET A 90 -11.95 -10.81 -10.44
C MET A 90 -12.65 -12.06 -11.01
N LYS A 91 -12.96 -12.02 -12.31
CA LYS A 91 -13.59 -13.12 -13.06
C LYS A 91 -12.87 -13.43 -14.38
N VAL A 92 -11.71 -12.82 -14.60
CA VAL A 92 -10.92 -12.98 -15.83
C VAL A 92 -9.83 -14.01 -15.58
N SER A 93 -9.47 -14.78 -16.60
CA SER A 93 -8.33 -15.68 -16.52
C SER A 93 -7.05 -14.84 -16.66
N ALA A 94 -6.07 -15.03 -15.78
CA ALA A 94 -4.79 -14.35 -15.89
C ALA A 94 -3.64 -15.18 -15.31
N ASN A 95 -2.43 -14.86 -15.75
CA ASN A 95 -1.20 -15.35 -15.13
C ASN A 95 -0.74 -14.35 -14.06
N ILE A 96 -0.86 -14.73 -12.80
CA ILE A 96 -0.69 -13.84 -11.65
C ILE A 96 0.55 -14.22 -10.88
N PHE A 97 1.46 -13.27 -10.71
CA PHE A 97 2.66 -13.41 -9.91
C PHE A 97 2.52 -12.59 -8.64
N THR A 98 2.68 -13.22 -7.48
CA THR A 98 2.50 -12.51 -6.21
C THR A 98 3.48 -12.98 -5.15
N GLN A 99 3.91 -12.03 -4.32
CA GLN A 99 4.62 -12.33 -3.06
C GLN A 99 3.68 -12.31 -1.85
N SER A 100 2.39 -12.04 -2.06
CA SER A 100 1.41 -11.90 -0.98
C SER A 100 0.72 -13.21 -0.71
N LEU A 101 0.79 -13.66 0.55
CA LEU A 101 0.05 -14.84 0.98
C LEU A 101 -1.46 -14.64 0.85
N ASP A 102 -1.97 -13.45 1.21
CA ASP A 102 -3.39 -13.15 1.13
C ASP A 102 -3.92 -13.08 -0.30
N VAL A 103 -3.15 -12.53 -1.24
CA VAL A 103 -3.57 -12.52 -2.66
C VAL A 103 -3.58 -13.94 -3.21
N ALA A 104 -2.55 -14.74 -2.92
CA ALA A 104 -2.50 -16.14 -3.32
C ALA A 104 -3.65 -16.96 -2.72
N GLU A 105 -3.96 -16.75 -1.43
CA GLU A 105 -5.08 -17.40 -0.75
C GLU A 105 -6.42 -17.01 -1.39
N LEU A 106 -6.64 -15.74 -1.71
CA LEU A 106 -7.88 -15.28 -2.36
C LEU A 106 -8.08 -15.86 -3.75
N LEU A 107 -7.00 -16.11 -4.49
CA LEU A 107 -7.04 -16.69 -5.83
C LEU A 107 -6.97 -18.23 -5.81
N SER A 108 -6.76 -18.85 -4.65
CA SER A 108 -6.55 -20.31 -4.56
C SER A 108 -7.77 -21.13 -5.01
N GLY A 109 -8.97 -20.56 -4.96
CA GLY A 109 -10.20 -21.16 -5.47
C GLY A 109 -10.53 -20.81 -6.92
N ASP A 110 -9.75 -19.94 -7.57
CA ASP A 110 -9.96 -19.58 -8.96
C ASP A 110 -9.33 -20.62 -9.88
N ALA A 111 -10.16 -21.43 -10.54
CA ALA A 111 -9.71 -22.47 -11.47
C ALA A 111 -9.27 -21.90 -12.84
N GLN A 112 -9.56 -20.63 -13.13
CA GLN A 112 -9.28 -20.01 -14.43
C GLN A 112 -7.92 -19.32 -14.47
N SER A 113 -7.44 -18.79 -13.35
CA SER A 113 -6.16 -18.08 -13.27
C SER A 113 -5.01 -19.01 -12.87
N SER A 114 -3.83 -18.78 -13.44
CA SER A 114 -2.60 -19.39 -12.93
C SER A 114 -1.99 -18.47 -11.87
N VAL A 115 -1.68 -19.02 -10.70
CA VAL A 115 -1.16 -18.24 -9.56
C VAL A 115 0.22 -18.73 -9.18
N HIS A 116 1.20 -17.85 -9.31
CA HIS A 116 2.59 -18.08 -8.96
C HIS A 116 2.92 -17.31 -7.68
N LEU A 117 3.06 -18.03 -6.56
CA LEU A 117 3.45 -17.46 -5.27
C LEU A 117 4.96 -17.53 -5.08
N PHE A 118 5.60 -16.39 -4.86
CA PHE A 118 7.03 -16.34 -4.54
C PHE A 118 7.29 -16.75 -3.09
N GLY A 119 8.28 -17.65 -2.91
CA GLY A 119 8.77 -18.08 -1.59
C GLY A 119 9.83 -17.13 -1.00
N GLY A 120 10.46 -17.55 0.09
CA GLY A 120 11.49 -16.80 0.80
C GLY A 120 11.17 -16.62 2.28
N THR A 121 11.70 -15.56 2.90
CA THR A 121 11.38 -15.20 4.28
C THR A 121 10.04 -14.47 4.32
N PHE A 122 9.13 -14.93 5.19
CA PHE A 122 7.79 -14.37 5.29
C PHE A 122 7.70 -13.25 6.33
N HIS A 123 7.28 -12.06 5.90
CA HIS A 123 7.05 -10.91 6.76
C HIS A 123 5.67 -10.98 7.45
N GLN A 124 5.57 -11.65 8.59
CA GLN A 124 4.30 -11.97 9.28
C GLN A 124 3.33 -10.77 9.43
N ARG A 125 3.83 -9.60 9.86
CA ARG A 125 2.98 -8.40 10.07
C ARG A 125 2.37 -7.82 8.79
N ASN A 126 3.09 -7.90 7.67
CA ASN A 126 2.70 -7.27 6.40
C ASN A 126 2.31 -8.28 5.31
N ARG A 127 2.45 -9.58 5.62
CA ARG A 127 1.97 -10.75 4.86
C ARG A 127 2.47 -10.85 3.42
N PHE A 128 3.75 -10.57 3.24
CA PHE A 128 4.46 -10.88 2.00
C PHE A 128 5.75 -11.66 2.26
N SER A 129 6.15 -12.46 1.29
CA SER A 129 7.46 -13.11 1.24
C SER A 129 8.47 -12.21 0.55
N PHE A 130 9.72 -12.23 1.00
CA PHE A 130 10.83 -11.58 0.33
C PHE A 130 11.99 -12.57 0.22
N PRO A 131 12.91 -12.41 -0.75
CA PRO A 131 14.04 -13.32 -0.91
C PRO A 131 14.80 -13.48 0.42
N SER A 132 15.06 -14.73 0.82
CA SER A 132 15.84 -14.98 2.02
C SER A 132 17.26 -14.45 1.80
N THR A 133 17.67 -13.47 2.60
CA THR A 133 19.04 -12.92 2.57
C THR A 133 20.03 -13.88 3.25
N ALA A 134 19.99 -15.17 2.91
CA ALA A 134 21.01 -16.15 3.28
C ALA A 134 22.14 -16.15 2.23
N SER A 135 22.59 -14.96 1.85
CA SER A 135 23.76 -14.76 0.99
C SER A 135 24.52 -13.56 1.52
N ASN A 136 25.72 -13.84 2.03
CA ASN A 136 26.76 -12.96 2.53
C ASN A 136 26.53 -11.43 2.41
N LYS A 137 26.61 -10.73 3.55
CA LYS A 137 26.75 -9.26 3.65
C LYS A 137 28.13 -8.78 3.16
N SER A 138 28.59 -9.21 2.00
CA SER A 138 29.83 -8.77 1.40
C SER A 138 29.53 -8.30 -0.03
N ASN A 139 29.71 -7.00 -0.25
CA ASN A 139 29.49 -6.25 -1.49
C ASN A 139 28.03 -5.97 -1.87
N GLY A 140 27.49 -4.89 -1.31
CA GLY A 140 27.09 -3.66 -2.04
C GLY A 140 26.16 -3.71 -3.26
N TYR A 141 25.69 -4.88 -3.70
CA TYR A 141 24.85 -5.02 -4.88
C TYR A 141 23.69 -5.96 -4.55
N THR A 142 22.49 -5.39 -4.46
CA THR A 142 21.24 -6.14 -4.45
C THR A 142 21.09 -6.83 -5.80
N LEU A 143 21.33 -8.14 -5.83
CA LEU A 143 20.95 -8.96 -6.98
C LEU A 143 19.41 -8.92 -7.09
N MET A 144 18.90 -8.19 -8.07
CA MET A 144 17.55 -8.39 -8.62
C MET A 144 17.65 -9.49 -9.68
N PRO A 145 17.20 -10.73 -9.44
CA PRO A 145 16.90 -11.64 -10.54
C PRO A 145 15.47 -11.37 -10.98
N LEU A 146 15.25 -10.33 -11.77
CA LEU A 146 13.96 -10.07 -12.43
C LEU A 146 14.19 -9.79 -13.92
N SER A 147 14.84 -10.73 -14.61
CA SER A 147 14.71 -10.87 -16.06
C SER A 147 13.43 -11.64 -16.40
N TRP A 148 12.27 -11.19 -15.89
CA TRP A 148 10.99 -11.63 -16.45
C TRP A 148 10.68 -10.77 -17.67
N CYS A 149 11.30 -11.17 -18.78
CA CYS A 149 10.93 -10.74 -20.10
C CYS A 149 9.47 -11.14 -20.33
N CYS A 150 8.57 -10.16 -20.17
CA CYS A 150 7.18 -10.29 -20.58
C CYS A 150 7.17 -10.42 -22.10
N ARG A 151 7.33 -11.66 -22.59
CA ARG A 151 7.16 -11.98 -24.00
C ARG A 151 5.67 -11.86 -24.30
N THR A 152 5.27 -10.66 -24.67
CA THR A 152 3.97 -10.41 -25.30
C THR A 152 3.97 -11.20 -26.60
N ASN A 153 3.22 -12.31 -26.66
CA ASN A 153 2.98 -13.00 -27.92
C ASN A 153 2.26 -12.01 -28.86
N ARG A 154 2.95 -11.68 -29.96
CA ARG A 154 2.32 -11.28 -31.22
C ARG A 154 1.73 -12.52 -31.89
#